data_AF-A0A2V9EM81-F1
#
_entry.id   AF-A0A2V9EM81-F1
#
_cell.length_a   1.000
_cell.length_b   1.000
_cell.length_c   1.000
_cell.angle_alpha   90.00
_cell.angle_beta   90.00
_cell.angle_gamma   90.00
#
_symmetry.space_group_name_H-M   'P 1'
#
loop_
_entity.id
_entity.type
_entity.pdbx_description
1 polymer ?
#
loop_
_entity_poly.entity_id
_entity_poly.type
_entity_poly.pdbx_seq_one_letter_code
_entity_poly.pdbx_strand_id
1 'polypeptide(L)'
;MGKKNKLPKPTLAESKSAIAFGVAFLLMCVGGVYAVYHVSSSRSVRPDLNQVPVYFKQAKDAMPFPQTLDPAQFQITNVREAYSVAKEIPDVLAQQPCYCYCQRQGHRSLLDCFASLHSTSCNICINEARLAGQLHRQGKTDEEIRTAIIQKQWTNLGSSK
;
A
#
# COMPACT_ATOMS: atom_id res chain seq x y z
N MET A 1 -13.97 -46.68 62.83
CA MET A 1 -12.92 -45.69 63.12
C MET A 1 -12.57 -44.91 61.87
N GLY A 2 -12.76 -43.60 61.86
CA GLY A 2 -12.30 -42.71 60.80
C GLY A 2 -11.91 -41.37 61.40
N LYS A 3 -10.64 -41.21 61.79
CA LYS A 3 -10.11 -39.93 62.27
C LYS A 3 -10.18 -38.96 61.10
N LYS A 4 -11.12 -38.01 61.16
CA LYS A 4 -11.14 -36.86 60.26
C LYS A 4 -9.94 -36.00 60.62
N ASN A 5 -8.86 -36.08 59.83
CA ASN A 5 -7.74 -35.15 59.94
C ASN A 5 -8.24 -33.75 59.56
N LYS A 6 -8.40 -32.87 60.55
CA LYS A 6 -8.67 -31.46 60.30
C LYS A 6 -7.35 -30.81 59.90
N LEU A 7 -7.27 -30.35 58.65
CA LEU A 7 -6.17 -29.52 58.20
C LEU A 7 -6.11 -28.23 59.05
N PRO A 8 -4.91 -27.78 59.48
CA PRO A 8 -4.77 -26.53 60.21
C PRO A 8 -5.25 -25.37 59.33
N LYS A 9 -6.04 -24.46 59.91
CA LYS A 9 -6.51 -23.26 59.22
C LYS A 9 -5.33 -22.28 59.07
N PRO A 10 -5.06 -21.75 57.86
CA PRO A 10 -3.93 -20.86 57.64
C PRO A 10 -4.08 -19.59 58.48
N THR A 11 -2.95 -19.08 58.95
CA THR A 11 -2.91 -17.84 59.73
C THR A 11 -3.18 -16.63 58.85
N LEU A 12 -3.65 -15.53 59.44
CA LEU A 12 -3.97 -14.29 58.71
C LEU A 12 -2.76 -13.70 57.96
N ALA A 13 -1.54 -13.97 58.43
CA ALA A 13 -0.31 -13.56 57.75
C ALA A 13 -0.03 -14.41 56.51
N GLU A 14 -0.23 -15.73 56.59
CA GLU A 14 -0.08 -16.65 55.45
C GLU A 14 -1.13 -16.37 54.36
N SER A 15 -2.37 -16.04 54.73
CA SER A 15 -3.41 -15.68 53.76
C SER A 15 -3.12 -14.36 53.06
N LYS A 16 -2.61 -13.34 53.77
CA LYS A 16 -2.20 -12.06 53.17
C LYS A 16 -1.05 -12.22 52.18
N SER A 17 -0.03 -13.02 52.52
CA SER A 17 1.08 -13.31 51.63
C SER A 17 0.62 -14.06 50.38
N ALA A 18 -0.21 -15.11 50.53
CA ALA A 18 -0.76 -15.86 49.39
C ALA A 18 -1.62 -14.98 48.47
N ILE A 19 -2.44 -14.08 49.04
CA ILE A 19 -3.24 -13.12 48.27
C ILE A 19 -2.32 -12.13 47.55
N ALA A 20 -1.28 -11.61 48.20
CA ALA A 20 -0.34 -10.67 47.59
C ALA A 20 0.40 -11.30 46.39
N PHE A 21 0.86 -12.54 46.51
CA PHE A 21 1.48 -13.26 45.40
C PHE A 21 0.49 -13.55 44.27
N GLY A 22 -0.75 -13.94 44.59
CA GLY A 22 -1.80 -14.16 43.60
C GLY A 22 -2.15 -12.89 42.82
N VAL A 23 -2.27 -11.75 43.51
CA VAL A 23 -2.53 -10.45 42.88
C VAL A 23 -1.34 -10.01 42.03
N ALA A 24 -0.11 -10.15 42.51
CA ALA A 24 1.09 -9.81 41.75
C ALA A 24 1.23 -10.66 40.46
N PHE A 25 0.95 -11.97 40.55
CA PHE A 25 0.98 -12.86 39.39
C PHE A 25 -0.11 -12.50 38.38
N LEU A 26 -1.32 -12.19 38.85
CA LEU A 26 -2.42 -11.79 37.97
C LEU A 26 -2.13 -10.47 37.27
N LEU A 27 -1.57 -9.48 37.98
CA LEU A 27 -1.13 -8.20 37.39
C LEU A 27 -0.01 -8.42 36.35
N MET A 28 0.95 -9.31 36.62
CA MET A 28 2.01 -9.65 35.68
C MET A 28 1.45 -10.31 34.41
N CYS A 29 0.51 -11.24 34.54
CA CYS A 29 -0.16 -11.90 33.41
C CYS A 29 -0.97 -10.90 32.57
N VAL A 30 -1.76 -10.04 33.21
CA VAL A 30 -2.55 -9.01 32.52
C VAL A 30 -1.64 -8.00 31.81
N GLY A 31 -0.57 -7.53 32.48
CA GLY A 31 0.42 -6.64 31.88
C GLY A 31 1.14 -7.28 30.70
N GLY A 32 1.52 -8.56 30.80
CA GLY A 32 2.13 -9.32 29.70
C GLY A 32 1.20 -9.48 28.50
N VAL A 33 -0.06 -9.86 28.73
CA VAL A 33 -1.08 -9.97 27.67
C VAL A 33 -1.35 -8.61 27.02
N TYR A 34 -1.45 -7.55 27.82
CA TYR A 34 -1.65 -6.19 27.33
C TYR A 34 -0.46 -5.72 26.47
N ALA A 35 0.77 -5.99 26.91
CA ALA A 35 1.98 -5.69 26.13
C ALA A 35 2.02 -6.48 24.81
N VAL A 36 1.66 -7.76 24.82
CA VAL A 36 1.57 -8.61 23.62
C VAL A 36 0.48 -8.10 22.67
N TYR A 37 -0.67 -7.68 23.19
CA TYR A 37 -1.76 -7.12 22.39
C TYR A 37 -1.33 -5.80 21.70
N HIS A 38 -0.67 -4.91 22.43
CA HIS A 38 -0.18 -3.64 21.88
C HIS A 38 0.99 -3.80 20.90
N VAL A 39 1.92 -4.74 21.12
CA VAL A 39 3.00 -5.02 20.15
C VAL A 39 2.47 -5.72 18.90
N SER A 40 1.42 -6.55 19.03
CA SER A 40 0.81 -7.23 17.88
C SER A 40 0.00 -6.27 17.02
N SER A 41 -0.72 -5.31 17.62
CA SER A 41 -1.42 -4.25 16.88
C SER A 41 -0.47 -3.33 16.09
N SER A 42 0.77 -3.16 16.56
CA SER A 42 1.78 -2.33 15.89
C SER A 42 2.58 -3.06 14.81
N ARG A 43 2.40 -4.38 14.64
CA ARG A 43 3.00 -5.19 13.55
C ARG A 43 2.18 -5.22 12.25
N SER A 44 1.26 -4.29 12.07
CA SER A 44 0.85 -3.96 10.70
C SER A 44 2.07 -3.32 10.01
N VAL A 45 2.65 -4.02 9.03
CA VAL A 45 3.68 -3.47 8.14
C VAL A 45 3.08 -2.21 7.53
N ARG A 46 3.43 -1.04 8.09
CA ARG A 46 3.06 0.24 7.52
C ARG A 46 3.80 0.31 6.18
N PRO A 47 3.12 0.48 5.04
CA PRO A 47 3.82 0.79 3.80
C PRO A 47 4.68 2.02 4.07
N ASP A 48 5.97 1.95 3.77
CA ASP A 48 6.80 3.15 3.79
C ASP A 48 6.26 4.10 2.70
N LEU A 49 5.42 5.05 3.10
CA LEU A 49 4.81 6.03 2.20
C LEU A 49 5.86 6.97 1.57
N ASN A 50 7.12 6.88 2.00
CA ASN A 50 8.24 7.61 1.43
C ASN A 50 8.93 6.84 0.29
N GLN A 51 8.60 5.56 0.08
CA GLN A 51 9.21 4.77 -0.99
C GLN A 51 8.48 5.03 -2.32
N VAL A 52 9.25 5.38 -3.36
CA VAL A 52 8.73 5.50 -4.74
C VAL A 52 8.19 4.13 -5.19
N PRO A 53 6.95 4.04 -5.73
CA PRO A 53 6.38 2.82 -6.30
C PRO A 53 7.30 2.17 -7.35
N VAL A 54 7.06 0.89 -7.66
CA VAL A 54 7.87 0.17 -8.67
C VAL A 54 7.75 0.79 -10.07
N TYR A 55 8.88 0.81 -10.79
CA TYR A 55 9.01 1.23 -12.18
C TYR A 55 10.31 0.66 -12.77
N PHE A 56 10.45 0.69 -14.09
CA PHE A 56 11.69 0.30 -14.78
C PHE A 56 12.57 1.52 -15.10
N LYS A 57 13.90 1.42 -14.93
CA LYS A 57 14.80 2.53 -15.29
C LYS A 57 15.06 2.66 -16.79
N GLN A 58 14.83 1.58 -17.54
CA GLN A 58 14.98 1.53 -18.98
C GLN A 58 13.84 0.71 -19.57
N ALA A 59 13.28 1.16 -20.68
CA ALA A 59 12.18 0.49 -21.36
C ALA A 59 12.46 -0.98 -21.71
N LYS A 60 13.70 -1.31 -22.10
CA LYS A 60 14.11 -2.68 -22.46
C LYS A 60 13.94 -3.69 -21.31
N ASP A 61 14.07 -3.23 -20.07
CA ASP A 61 13.96 -4.09 -18.88
C ASP A 61 12.49 -4.45 -18.56
N ALA A 62 11.54 -3.73 -19.17
CA ALA A 62 10.11 -3.94 -19.02
C ALA A 62 9.50 -4.83 -20.14
N MET A 63 10.30 -5.21 -21.15
CA MET A 63 9.81 -6.00 -22.28
C MET A 63 9.50 -7.47 -21.90
N PRO A 64 8.50 -8.10 -22.54
CA PRO A 64 7.53 -7.49 -23.44
C PRO A 64 6.55 -6.58 -22.68
N PHE A 65 6.12 -5.50 -23.32
CA PHE A 65 5.09 -4.63 -22.74
C PHE A 65 3.73 -5.34 -22.70
N PRO A 66 2.93 -5.12 -21.65
CA PRO A 66 1.55 -5.58 -21.67
C PRO A 66 0.78 -4.86 -22.79
N GLN A 67 -0.12 -5.58 -23.45
CA GLN A 67 -1.02 -4.97 -24.42
C GLN A 67 -2.03 -4.11 -23.69
N THR A 68 -2.05 -2.81 -23.99
CA THR A 68 -3.05 -1.89 -23.42
C THR A 68 -4.40 -2.06 -24.10
N LEU A 69 -5.47 -1.71 -23.40
CA LEU A 69 -6.81 -1.69 -23.98
C LEU A 69 -6.96 -0.60 -25.05
N ASP A 70 -7.80 -0.85 -26.06
CA ASP A 70 -8.03 0.09 -27.15
C ASP A 70 -8.83 1.33 -26.68
N PRO A 71 -8.32 2.56 -26.80
CA PRO A 71 -8.97 3.75 -26.26
C PRO A 71 -10.37 4.02 -26.83
N ALA A 72 -10.65 3.56 -28.05
CA ALA A 72 -11.92 3.77 -28.74
C ALA A 72 -13.13 3.21 -27.97
N GLN A 73 -12.91 2.25 -27.06
CA GLN A 73 -13.98 1.67 -26.25
C GLN A 73 -14.47 2.60 -25.12
N PHE A 74 -13.71 3.63 -24.75
CA PHE A 74 -14.05 4.50 -23.62
C PHE A 74 -14.77 5.76 -24.10
N GLN A 75 -15.86 6.13 -23.40
CA GLN A 75 -16.63 7.34 -23.69
C GLN A 75 -16.17 8.57 -22.89
N ILE A 76 -15.72 8.33 -21.65
CA ILE A 76 -15.27 9.38 -20.73
C ILE A 76 -13.93 9.95 -21.24
N THR A 77 -13.88 11.27 -21.44
CA THR A 77 -12.77 11.95 -22.12
C THR A 77 -11.42 11.71 -21.47
N ASN A 78 -11.29 11.91 -20.15
CA ASN A 78 -10.02 11.74 -19.45
C ASN A 78 -9.56 10.27 -19.40
N VAL A 79 -10.49 9.33 -19.30
CA VAL A 79 -10.20 7.88 -19.39
C VAL A 79 -9.67 7.56 -20.78
N ARG A 80 -10.40 7.94 -21.84
CA ARG A 80 -9.98 7.74 -23.23
C ARG A 80 -8.59 8.33 -23.46
N GLU A 81 -8.36 9.57 -23.01
CA GLU A 81 -7.05 10.24 -23.12
C GLU A 81 -5.94 9.44 -22.45
N ALA A 82 -6.14 8.97 -21.21
CA ALA A 82 -5.12 8.20 -20.50
C ALA A 82 -4.80 6.87 -21.17
N TYR A 83 -5.81 6.14 -21.67
CA TYR A 83 -5.56 4.91 -22.46
C TYR A 83 -4.89 5.23 -23.80
N SER A 84 -5.22 6.36 -24.44
CA SER A 84 -4.52 6.81 -25.66
C SER A 84 -3.05 7.05 -25.40
N VAL A 85 -2.71 7.74 -24.31
CA VAL A 85 -1.32 7.94 -23.91
C VAL A 85 -0.62 6.61 -23.66
N ALA A 86 -1.26 5.67 -22.95
CA ALA A 86 -0.66 4.37 -22.69
C ALA A 86 -0.38 3.55 -23.95
N LYS A 87 -1.24 3.68 -24.97
CA LYS A 87 -1.05 3.07 -26.28
C LYS A 87 0.04 3.77 -27.11
N GLU A 88 0.17 5.09 -26.99
CA GLU A 88 1.10 5.92 -27.75
C GLU A 88 2.56 5.78 -27.26
N ILE A 89 2.76 5.79 -25.93
CA ILE A 89 4.08 5.84 -25.30
C ILE A 89 4.30 4.74 -24.24
N PRO A 90 4.14 3.45 -24.60
CA PRO A 90 4.23 2.37 -23.63
C PRO A 90 5.64 2.26 -23.00
N ASP A 91 6.68 2.52 -23.76
CA ASP A 91 8.07 2.58 -23.28
C ASP A 91 8.30 3.65 -22.21
N VAL A 92 7.68 4.82 -22.37
CA VAL A 92 7.72 5.89 -21.37
C VAL A 92 6.96 5.46 -20.12
N LEU A 93 5.71 4.99 -20.24
CA LEU A 93 4.87 4.62 -19.09
C LEU A 93 5.42 3.42 -18.32
N ALA A 94 6.13 2.49 -18.97
CA ALA A 94 6.83 1.40 -18.29
C ALA A 94 7.88 1.92 -17.30
N GLN A 95 8.42 3.12 -17.57
CA GLN A 95 9.46 3.73 -16.75
C GLN A 95 8.91 4.65 -15.66
N GLN A 96 7.58 4.75 -15.53
CA GLN A 96 6.93 5.60 -14.55
C GLN A 96 6.33 4.80 -13.38
N PRO A 97 6.46 5.29 -12.13
CA PRO A 97 5.78 4.72 -10.99
C PRO A 97 4.28 5.01 -11.02
N CYS A 98 3.51 4.23 -10.27
CA CYS A 98 2.10 4.52 -10.01
C CYS A 98 1.81 4.66 -8.51
N TYR A 99 1.46 5.87 -8.07
CA TYR A 99 1.17 6.19 -6.66
C TYR A 99 -0.21 5.74 -6.19
N CYS A 100 -0.96 4.99 -7.01
CA CYS A 100 -2.09 4.19 -6.53
C CYS A 100 -1.61 2.99 -5.68
N TYR A 101 -0.34 2.59 -5.80
CA TYR A 101 0.25 1.43 -5.12
C TYR A 101 -0.40 0.08 -5.49
N CYS A 102 -0.95 -0.01 -6.70
CA CYS A 102 -1.47 -1.25 -7.27
C CYS A 102 -0.38 -2.27 -7.62
N GLN A 103 0.90 -1.97 -7.37
CA GLN A 103 1.99 -2.96 -7.38
C GLN A 103 1.71 -4.16 -6.46
N ARG A 104 0.93 -3.97 -5.39
CA ARG A 104 0.47 -5.07 -4.52
C ARG A 104 -0.47 -6.06 -5.24
N GLN A 105 -0.98 -5.68 -6.40
CA GLN A 105 -1.82 -6.50 -7.30
C GLN A 105 -0.99 -7.07 -8.46
N GLY A 106 0.34 -6.89 -8.46
CA GLY A 106 1.24 -7.41 -9.48
C GLY A 106 1.61 -6.43 -10.59
N HIS A 107 1.14 -5.18 -10.56
CA HIS A 107 1.56 -4.17 -11.54
C HIS A 107 3.05 -3.82 -11.35
N ARG A 108 3.78 -3.75 -12.46
CA ARG A 108 5.23 -3.52 -12.47
C ARG A 108 5.60 -2.06 -12.73
N SER A 109 4.67 -1.29 -13.27
CA SER A 109 4.80 0.13 -13.61
C SER A 109 3.42 0.78 -13.79
N LEU A 110 3.39 2.07 -14.13
CA LEU A 110 2.17 2.76 -14.54
C LEU A 110 1.53 2.14 -15.79
N LEU A 111 2.32 1.61 -16.72
CA LEU A 111 1.80 0.99 -17.96
C LEU A 111 0.85 -0.18 -17.68
N ASP A 112 1.17 -1.02 -16.69
CA ASP A 112 0.38 -2.21 -16.36
C ASP A 112 -1.07 -1.86 -15.96
N CYS A 113 -1.32 -0.64 -15.46
CA CYS A 113 -2.66 -0.15 -15.14
C CYS A 113 -3.61 -0.09 -16.34
N PHE A 114 -3.07 0.01 -17.56
CA PHE A 114 -3.82 0.19 -18.80
C PHE A 114 -4.02 -1.11 -19.59
N ALA A 115 -3.52 -2.24 -19.07
CA ALA A 115 -3.72 -3.58 -19.65
C ALA A 115 -5.09 -4.19 -19.33
N SER A 116 -5.86 -3.57 -18.43
CA SER A 116 -7.20 -3.98 -18.04
C SER A 116 -8.06 -2.76 -17.73
N LEU A 117 -9.33 -2.95 -17.39
CA LEU A 117 -10.22 -1.86 -16.98
C LEU A 117 -9.83 -1.21 -15.63
N HIS A 118 -8.77 -1.67 -14.96
CA HIS A 118 -8.33 -1.13 -13.66
C HIS A 118 -8.22 0.41 -13.65
N SER A 119 -7.64 1.00 -14.69
CA SER A 119 -7.46 2.45 -14.73
C SER A 119 -8.77 3.23 -14.87
N THR A 120 -9.89 2.62 -15.31
CA THR A 120 -11.15 3.38 -15.51
C THR A 120 -11.74 3.90 -14.21
N SER A 121 -11.42 3.25 -13.08
CA SER A 121 -11.90 3.64 -11.74
C SER A 121 -10.81 4.25 -10.86
N CYS A 122 -9.65 4.60 -11.43
CA CYS A 122 -8.52 5.15 -10.66
C CYS A 122 -8.04 6.50 -11.22
N ASN A 123 -8.47 7.59 -10.58
CA ASN A 123 -8.06 8.95 -10.96
C ASN A 123 -6.54 9.17 -10.86
N ILE A 124 -5.85 8.45 -9.97
CA ILE A 124 -4.38 8.56 -9.84
C ILE A 124 -3.73 8.04 -11.12
N CYS A 125 -4.04 6.80 -11.55
CA CYS A 125 -3.49 6.22 -12.77
C CYS A 125 -3.81 7.08 -14.00
N ILE A 126 -5.06 7.55 -14.11
CA ILE A 126 -5.50 8.42 -15.21
C ILE A 126 -4.65 9.70 -15.26
N ASN A 127 -4.50 10.40 -14.13
CA ASN A 127 -3.82 11.69 -14.11
C ASN A 127 -2.30 11.56 -14.22
N GLU A 128 -1.70 10.48 -13.68
CA GLU A 128 -0.28 10.17 -13.87
C GLU A 128 0.03 9.94 -15.35
N ALA A 129 -0.80 9.14 -16.06
CA ALA A 129 -0.61 8.93 -17.49
C ALA A 129 -0.84 10.20 -18.31
N ARG A 130 -1.88 10.99 -17.99
CA ARG A 130 -2.12 12.28 -18.68
C ARG A 130 -0.97 13.25 -18.48
N LEU A 131 -0.42 13.36 -17.27
CA LEU A 131 0.77 14.16 -16.99
C LEU A 131 1.96 13.65 -17.81
N ALA A 132 2.20 12.34 -17.81
CA ALA A 132 3.29 11.74 -18.58
C ALA A 132 3.15 12.05 -20.08
N GLY A 133 1.95 11.90 -20.64
CA GLY A 133 1.68 12.26 -22.04
C GLY A 133 1.88 13.74 -22.32
N GLN A 134 1.46 14.64 -21.43
CA GLN A 134 1.69 16.08 -21.57
C GLN A 134 3.18 16.40 -21.60
N LEU A 135 3.95 15.90 -20.65
CA LEU A 135 5.38 16.18 -20.52
C LEU A 135 6.19 15.51 -21.66
N HIS A 136 5.82 14.30 -22.07
CA HIS A 136 6.43 13.64 -23.22
C HIS A 136 6.26 14.46 -24.50
N ARG A 137 5.04 14.97 -24.77
CA ARG A 137 4.78 15.88 -25.91
C ARG A 137 5.55 17.21 -25.82
N GLN A 138 6.00 17.60 -24.63
CA GLN A 138 6.88 18.76 -24.43
C GLN A 138 8.37 18.42 -24.60
N GLY A 139 8.70 17.17 -24.97
CA GLY A 139 10.08 16.71 -25.16
C GLY A 139 10.83 16.39 -23.86
N LYS A 140 10.11 16.21 -22.74
CA LYS A 140 10.71 15.81 -21.48
C LYS A 140 11.21 14.37 -21.51
N THR A 141 12.34 14.14 -20.85
CA THR A 141 12.93 12.81 -20.69
C THR A 141 12.12 11.95 -19.73
N ASP A 142 12.27 10.62 -19.82
CA ASP A 142 11.61 9.67 -18.94
C ASP A 142 11.91 9.95 -17.46
N GLU A 143 13.13 10.39 -17.15
CA GLU A 143 13.57 10.84 -15.82
C GLU A 143 12.83 12.09 -15.35
N GLU A 144 12.73 13.12 -16.19
CA GLU A 144 12.01 14.35 -15.82
C GLU A 144 10.52 14.09 -15.60
N ILE A 145 9.91 13.25 -16.45
CA ILE A 145 8.53 12.80 -16.28
C ILE A 145 8.37 12.07 -14.95
N ARG A 146 9.30 11.17 -14.63
CA ARG A 146 9.31 10.43 -13.38
C ARG A 146 9.43 11.34 -12.17
N THR A 147 10.31 12.33 -12.23
CA THR A 147 10.45 13.34 -11.19
C THR A 147 9.15 14.11 -10.98
N ALA A 148 8.46 14.49 -12.05
CA ALA A 148 7.16 15.18 -11.95
C ALA A 148 6.08 14.31 -11.30
N ILE A 149 6.04 13.01 -11.60
CA ILE A 149 5.12 12.05 -10.97
C ILE A 149 5.47 11.84 -9.49
N ILE A 150 6.75 11.69 -9.15
CA ILE A 150 7.24 11.59 -7.76
C ILE A 150 6.85 12.83 -6.94
N GLN A 151 6.95 14.00 -7.55
CA GLN A 151 6.52 15.28 -6.97
C GLN A 151 4.99 15.46 -6.97
N LYS A 152 4.23 14.46 -7.45
CA LYS A 152 2.76 14.44 -7.49
C LYS A 152 2.14 15.59 -8.29
N GLN A 153 2.83 16.11 -9.30
CA GLN A 153 2.32 17.21 -10.11
C GLN A 153 0.99 16.88 -10.84
N TRP A 154 0.67 15.58 -10.98
CA TRP A 154 -0.57 15.07 -11.56
C TRP A 154 -1.82 15.45 -10.76
N THR A 155 -1.69 15.87 -9.49
CA THR A 155 -2.82 16.37 -8.69
C THR A 155 -3.43 17.65 -9.26
N ASN A 156 -2.67 18.39 -10.07
CA ASN A 156 -3.09 19.68 -10.63
C ASN A 156 -3.99 19.54 -11.87
N LEU A 157 -4.07 18.34 -12.47
CA LEU A 157 -4.81 18.11 -13.72
C LEU A 157 -6.33 17.97 -13.54
N GLY A 158 -6.81 17.84 -12.30
CA GLY A 158 -8.23 17.65 -11.97
C GLY A 158 -8.86 16.40 -12.62
N SER A 159 -10.09 16.09 -12.22
CA SER A 159 -10.95 15.17 -13.00
C SER A 159 -11.70 16.04 -14.01
N SER A 160 -11.23 16.12 -15.26
CA SER A 160 -12.03 16.74 -16.32
C SER A 160 -13.34 15.96 -16.43
N LYS A 161 -14.46 16.66 -16.21
CA LYS A 161 -15.83 16.12 -16.31
C LYS A 161 -16.13 15.62 -17.72
#